data_AF-A0A1I7WMJ0-F1
#
_entry.id   AF-A0A1I7WMJ0-F1
#
_cell.length_a   1.000
_cell.length_b   1.000
_cell.length_c   1.000
_cell.angle_alpha   90.00
_cell.angle_beta   90.00
_cell.angle_gamma   90.00
#
_symmetry.space_group_name_H-M   'P 1'
#
loop_
_entity.id
_entity.type
_entity.pdbx_description
1 polymer ?
#
loop_
_entity_poly.entity_id
_entity_poly.type
_entity_poly.pdbx_seq_one_letter_code
_entity_poly.pdbx_strand_id
1 'polypeptide(L)' 'MVMNKETVGCHLVSVHNIKHQLDLMQSVRDAIDADRVEQFLQEFLSQIYPEGNIPQWVKDAAEYMGYILHS' A
#
# COMPACT_ATOMS: atom_id res chain seq x y z
N MET A 1 11.74 34.72 6.48
CA MET A 1 11.72 33.91 5.24
C MET A 1 11.32 32.47 5.59
N VAL A 2 10.04 32.25 5.90
CA VAL A 2 9.47 30.92 6.26
C VAL A 2 8.57 30.39 5.14
N MET A 3 7.89 31.26 4.39
CA MET A 3 6.98 30.86 3.29
C MET A 3 7.62 29.96 2.23
N ASN A 4 8.83 30.28 1.73
CA ASN A 4 9.48 29.47 0.68
C ASN A 4 9.79 28.04 1.12
N LYS A 5 10.07 27.81 2.41
CA LYS A 5 10.41 26.47 2.92
C LYS A 5 9.17 25.58 3.02
N GLU A 6 8.03 26.15 3.44
CA GLU A 6 6.77 25.43 3.50
C GLU A 6 6.26 25.09 2.10
N THR A 7 6.34 26.03 1.15
CA THR A 7 5.97 25.77 -0.25
C THR A 7 6.82 24.66 -0.85
N VAL A 8 8.15 24.70 -0.71
CA VAL A 8 9.02 23.61 -1.21
C VAL A 8 8.70 22.28 -0.52
N GLY A 9 8.42 22.30 0.79
CA GLY A 9 7.99 21.11 1.54
C GLY A 9 6.71 20.48 0.98
N CYS A 10 5.67 21.27 0.71
CA CYS A 10 4.43 20.79 0.12
C CYS A 10 4.64 20.14 -1.26
N HIS A 11 5.51 20.72 -2.10
CA HIS A 11 5.83 20.14 -3.41
C HIS A 11 6.57 18.81 -3.27
N LEU A 12 7.55 18.73 -2.36
CA LEU A 12 8.31 17.49 -2.13
C LEU A 12 7.41 16.37 -1.59
N VAL A 13 6.53 16.66 -0.63
CA VAL A 13 5.55 15.68 -0.12
C VAL A 13 4.62 15.22 -1.25
N SER A 14 4.16 16.14 -2.11
CA SER A 14 3.31 15.77 -3.25
C SER A 14 4.02 14.84 -4.22
N VAL A 15 5.26 15.15 -4.60
CA VAL A 15 6.07 14.30 -5.49
C VAL A 15 6.36 12.94 -4.85
N HIS A 16 6.71 12.92 -3.55
CA HIS A 16 6.93 11.69 -2.80
C HIS A 16 5.68 10.80 -2.78
N ASN A 17 4.50 11.38 -2.50
CA ASN A 17 3.23 10.65 -2.47
C ASN A 17 2.89 10.06 -3.85
N ILE A 18 3.05 10.85 -4.92
CA ILE A 18 2.82 10.37 -6.28
C ILE A 18 3.77 9.22 -6.61
N LYS A 19 5.07 9.35 -6.30
CA LYS A 19 6.05 8.29 -6.53
C LYS A 19 5.67 7.00 -5.79
N HIS A 20 5.32 7.11 -4.51
CA HIS A 20 4.89 5.97 -3.70
C HIS A 20 3.67 5.27 -4.32
N GLN A 21 2.65 6.03 -4.74
CA GLN A 21 1.45 5.44 -5.36
C GLN A 21 1.76 4.78 -6.72
N LEU A 22 2.63 5.38 -7.53
CA LEU A 22 3.08 4.77 -8.78
C LEU A 22 3.80 3.44 -8.54
N ASP A 23 4.69 3.39 -7.56
CA ASP A 23 5.45 2.18 -7.20
C ASP A 23 4.54 1.09 -6.62
N LEU A 24 3.57 1.47 -5.79
CA LEU A 24 2.57 0.56 -5.26
C LEU A 24 1.76 -0.07 -6.40
N MET A 25 1.26 0.76 -7.33
CA MET A 25 0.48 0.28 -8.47
C MET A 25 1.29 -0.52 -9.47
N GLN A 26 2.59 -0.26 -9.60
CA GLN A 26 3.48 -1.12 -10.38
C GLN A 26 3.61 -2.50 -9.73
N SER A 27 3.86 -2.56 -8.43
CA SER A 27 3.98 -3.81 -7.68
C SER A 27 2.70 -4.65 -7.76
N VAL A 28 1.52 -4.02 -7.72
CA VAL A 28 0.22 -4.69 -7.92
C VAL A 28 0.13 -5.30 -9.32
N ARG A 29 0.49 -4.53 -10.37
CA ARG A 29 0.46 -5.05 -11.75
C ARG A 29 1.41 -6.24 -11.92
N ASP A 30 2.63 -6.12 -11.42
CA ASP A 30 3.62 -7.20 -11.49
C ASP A 30 3.13 -8.45 -10.74
N ALA A 31 2.41 -8.28 -9.63
CA ALA A 31 1.81 -9.38 -8.89
C ALA A 31 0.64 -10.05 -9.62
N ILE A 32 -0.16 -9.29 -10.37
CA ILE A 32 -1.22 -9.83 -11.22
C ILE A 32 -0.61 -10.64 -12.37
N ASP A 33 0.37 -10.06 -13.08
CA ASP A 33 1.01 -10.70 -14.24
C ASP A 33 1.74 -12.00 -13.86
N ALA A 34 2.25 -12.08 -12.61
CA ALA A 34 2.93 -13.25 -12.08
C ALA A 34 2.05 -14.16 -11.21
N ASP A 35 0.72 -13.98 -11.22
CA ASP A 35 -0.25 -14.79 -10.45
C ASP A 35 0.07 -14.92 -8.95
N ARG A 36 0.54 -13.82 -8.34
CA ARG A 36 1.01 -13.73 -6.94
C ARG A 36 0.33 -12.62 -6.15
N VAL A 37 -0.92 -12.29 -6.50
CA VAL A 37 -1.70 -11.20 -5.87
C VAL A 37 -1.92 -11.45 -4.38
N GLU A 38 -2.22 -12.70 -3.99
CA GLU A 38 -2.40 -13.07 -2.59
C GLU A 38 -1.13 -12.81 -1.76
N GLN A 39 0.03 -13.23 -2.26
CA GLN A 39 1.32 -12.98 -1.61
C GLN A 39 1.59 -11.48 -1.48
N PHE A 40 1.37 -10.72 -2.55
CA PHE A 40 1.52 -9.26 -2.50
C PHE A 40 0.62 -8.63 -1.43
N LEU A 41 -0.65 -9.06 -1.35
CA LEU A 41 -1.61 -8.54 -0.37
C LEU A 41 -1.17 -8.85 1.07
N GLN A 42 -0.71 -10.07 1.34
CA GLN A 42 -0.18 -10.46 2.65
C GLN A 42 1.05 -9.62 3.03
N GLU A 43 2.03 -9.49 2.12
CA GLU A 43 3.23 -8.69 2.32
C GLU A 43 2.87 -7.22 2.60
N PHE A 44 1.98 -6.64 1.79
CA PHE A 44 1.52 -5.25 1.94
C PHE A 44 0.82 -5.02 3.28
N LEU A 45 -0.10 -5.89 3.67
CA LEU A 45 -0.83 -5.76 4.93
C LEU A 45 0.08 -5.95 6.15
N SER A 46 1.08 -6.84 6.08
CA SER A 46 2.07 -7.01 7.15
C SER A 46 2.93 -5.76 7.39
N GLN A 47 3.19 -4.98 6.32
CA GLN A 47 3.93 -3.72 6.41
C GLN A 47 3.08 -2.58 6.98
N ILE A 48 1.80 -2.50 6.59
CA ILE A 48 0.90 -1.44 7.08
C ILE A 48 0.37 -1.74 8.49
N TYR A 49 0.14 -3.00 8.82
CA TYR A 49 -0.40 -3.47 10.10
C TYR A 49 0.57 -4.46 10.76
N PRO A 50 1.76 -4.02 11.21
CA PRO A 50 2.79 -4.91 11.76
C PRO A 50 2.36 -5.60 13.06
N GLU A 51 1.35 -5.05 13.75
CA GLU A 51 0.76 -5.63 14.97
C GLU A 51 -0.40 -6.59 14.66
N GLY A 52 -0.68 -6.87 13.38
CA GLY A 52 -1.79 -7.74 12.96
C GLY A 52 -3.19 -7.13 13.16
N ASN A 53 -3.26 -5.84 13.50
CA ASN A 53 -4.49 -5.07 13.70
C ASN A 53 -5.17 -4.65 12.38
N ILE A 54 -5.21 -5.57 11.41
CA ILE A 54 -5.88 -5.39 10.12
C ILE A 54 -7.38 -5.18 10.37
N PRO A 55 -7.99 -4.10 9.82
CA PRO A 55 -9.42 -3.82 9.97
C PRO A 55 -10.29 -4.96 9.45
N GLN A 56 -11.41 -5.23 10.11
CA GLN A 56 -12.28 -6.36 9.77
C GLN A 56 -12.77 -6.31 8.32
N TRP A 57 -13.16 -5.14 7.82
CA TRP A 57 -13.63 -4.98 6.44
C TRP A 57 -12.59 -5.38 5.39
N VAL A 58 -11.28 -5.27 5.71
CA VAL A 58 -10.19 -5.71 4.82
C VAL A 58 -10.11 -7.24 4.81
N LYS A 59 -10.24 -7.87 5.99
CA LYS A 59 -10.26 -9.33 6.13
C LYS A 59 -11.43 -9.94 5.38
N ASP A 60 -12.62 -9.36 5.56
CA ASP A 60 -13.85 -9.79 4.88
C ASP A 60 -13.71 -9.70 3.36
N ALA A 61 -13.10 -8.61 2.86
CA ALA A 61 -12.86 -8.44 1.43
C ALA A 61 -11.85 -9.45 0.88
N ALA A 62 -10.76 -9.72 1.60
CA ALA A 62 -9.76 -10.71 1.22
C ALA A 62 -10.36 -12.12 1.19
N GLU A 63 -11.15 -12.50 2.20
CA GLU A 63 -11.85 -13.78 2.27
C GLU A 63 -12.86 -13.93 1.11
N TYR A 64 -13.61 -12.88 0.79
CA TYR A 64 -14.53 -12.88 -0.37
C TYR A 64 -13.79 -13.10 -1.70
N MET A 65 -12.56 -12.63 -1.82
CA MET A 65 -11.70 -12.87 -2.99
C MET A 65 -11.04 -14.25 -2.98
N GLY A 66 -11.22 -15.04 -1.92
CA GLY A 66 -10.62 -16.36 -1.74
C GLY A 66 -9.17 -16.33 -1.22
N TYR A 67 -8.71 -15.19 -0.72
CA TYR A 67 -7.36 -15.05 -0.16
C TYR A 67 -7.36 -15.33 1.35
N ILE A 68 -6.38 -16.09 1.81
CA ILE A 68 -6.21 -16.42 3.22
C ILE A 68 -5.18 -15.47 3.81
N LEU A 69 -5.62 -14.54 4.64
CA LEU A 69 -4.71 -13.68 5.39
C LEU A 69 -4.18 -14.46 6.60
N HIS A 70 -2.89 -14.82 6.59
CA HIS A 70 -2.23 -15.33 7.77
C HIS A 70 -2.02 -14.17 8.76
N SER A 71 -2.72 -14.23 9.88
CA SER A 71 -2.62 -13.31 11.01
C SER A 71 -1.26 -13.39 11.70
#